data_AF-A0AAW1I6E6-F1
#
_entry.id   AF-A0AAW1I6E6-F1
#
_cell.length_a   1.000
_cell.length_b   1.000
_cell.length_c   1.000
_cell.angle_alpha   90.00
_cell.angle_beta   90.00
_cell.angle_gamma   90.00
#
_symmetry.space_group_name_H-M   'P 1'
#
loop_
_entity.id
_entity.type
_entity.pdbx_description
1 polymer ?
#
loop_
_entity_poly.entity_id
_entity_poly.type
_entity_poly.pdbx_seq_one_letter_code
_entity_poly.pdbx_strand_id
1 'polypeptide(L)'
;MFRLSVFPSEVGRFFKSVVEDTVTCRENTGITRNDFLQLLIKMMKGESLEEDEINKVDIPRLTMNEASAQAFIFFLAGFETTSTSLGFTMLELAIHQDIQEKARGEVVKALEKFDGKISHDAILDLPYVEMIILGK
;
A
#
# COMPACT_ATOMS: atom_id res chain seq x y z
N MET A 1 10.15 -16.55 -29.19
CA MET A 1 9.72 -16.18 -27.82
C MET A 1 8.38 -15.46 -27.94
N PHE A 2 7.29 -16.04 -27.44
CA PHE A 2 5.94 -15.50 -27.64
C PHE A 2 5.73 -14.25 -26.78
N ARG A 3 5.29 -13.14 -27.40
CA ARG A 3 4.85 -11.92 -26.71
C ARG A 3 3.45 -12.12 -26.13
N LEU A 4 3.34 -12.96 -25.11
CA LEU A 4 2.13 -13.09 -24.31
C LEU A 4 2.14 -12.02 -23.22
N SER A 5 1.18 -11.11 -23.29
CA SER A 5 0.87 -10.17 -22.21
C SER A 5 -0.30 -10.74 -21.42
N VAL A 6 -0.14 -10.87 -20.10
CA VAL A 6 -1.21 -11.32 -19.20
C VAL A 6 -2.29 -10.23 -19.04
N PHE A 7 -1.94 -8.98 -19.33
CA PHE A 7 -2.83 -7.82 -19.20
C PHE A 7 -3.04 -7.09 -20.53
N PRO A 8 -4.16 -6.38 -20.70
CA PRO A 8 -4.35 -5.48 -21.82
C PRO A 8 -3.24 -4.42 -21.89
N SER A 9 -2.74 -4.14 -23.09
CA SER A 9 -1.64 -3.19 -23.28
C SER A 9 -1.99 -1.76 -22.84
N GLU A 10 -3.27 -1.42 -22.82
CA GLU A 10 -3.77 -0.13 -22.32
C GLU A 10 -3.53 0.04 -20.82
N VAL A 11 -3.75 -1.01 -20.02
CA VAL A 11 -3.50 -0.99 -18.56
C VAL A 11 -2.02 -0.79 -18.29
N GLY A 12 -1.16 -1.56 -18.97
CA GLY A 12 0.29 -1.41 -18.83
C GLY A 12 0.77 0.00 -19.21
N ARG A 13 0.19 0.59 -20.27
CA ARG A 13 0.52 1.95 -20.71
C ARG A 13 0.07 3.00 -19.71
N PHE A 14 -1.15 2.86 -19.18
CA PHE A 14 -1.69 3.76 -18.17
C PHE A 14 -0.84 3.75 -16.89
N PHE A 15 -0.52 2.58 -16.33
CA PHE A 15 0.28 2.51 -15.13
C PHE A 15 1.68 3.06 -15.34
N LYS A 16 2.29 2.74 -16.49
CA LYS A 16 3.58 3.30 -16.86
C LYS A 16 3.52 4.83 -16.92
N SER A 17 2.54 5.42 -17.61
CA SER A 17 2.43 6.88 -17.71
C SER A 17 2.24 7.53 -16.35
N VAL A 18 1.40 6.96 -15.48
CA VAL A 18 1.17 7.49 -14.12
C VAL A 18 2.46 7.50 -13.30
N VAL A 19 3.25 6.42 -13.35
CA VAL A 19 4.53 6.35 -12.64
C VAL A 19 5.53 7.33 -13.24
N GLU A 20 5.67 7.37 -14.56
CA GLU A 20 6.54 8.31 -15.27
C GLU A 20 6.21 9.77 -14.92
N ASP A 21 4.95 10.17 -15.05
CA ASP A 21 4.47 11.51 -14.72
C ASP A 21 4.75 11.86 -13.25
N THR A 22 4.56 10.90 -12.34
CA THR A 22 4.81 11.10 -10.90
C THR A 22 6.30 11.29 -10.62
N VAL A 23 7.17 10.49 -11.23
CA VAL A 23 8.62 10.63 -11.08
C VAL A 23 9.09 11.98 -11.64
N THR A 24 8.71 12.31 -12.87
CA THR A 24 9.07 13.58 -13.50
C THR A 24 8.56 14.79 -12.71
N CYS A 25 7.33 14.73 -12.20
CA CYS A 25 6.77 15.78 -11.34
C CYS A 25 7.62 15.98 -10.08
N ARG A 26 7.99 14.90 -9.38
CA ARG A 26 8.80 14.97 -8.15
C ARG A 26 10.22 15.47 -8.42
N GLU A 27 10.83 15.07 -9.53
CA GLU A 27 12.16 15.54 -9.93
C GLU A 27 12.16 17.04 -10.25
N ASN A 28 11.14 17.52 -10.98
CA ASN A 28 11.04 18.93 -11.36
C ASN A 28 10.68 19.85 -10.18
N THR A 29 9.86 19.36 -9.25
CA THR A 29 9.38 20.15 -8.11
C THR A 29 10.24 20.00 -6.85
N GLY A 30 11.11 18.99 -6.79
CA GLY A 30 11.88 18.64 -5.60
C GLY A 30 11.03 18.06 -4.46
N ILE A 31 9.78 17.65 -4.73
CA ILE A 31 8.90 17.08 -3.71
C ILE A 31 9.38 15.67 -3.35
N THR A 32 9.71 15.48 -2.08
CA THR A 32 9.98 14.18 -1.48
C THR A 32 8.82 13.76 -0.59
N ARG A 33 8.49 12.46 -0.62
CA ARG A 33 7.46 11.85 0.24
C ARG A 33 7.99 10.56 0.81
N ASN A 34 7.65 10.24 2.06
CA ASN A 34 8.02 8.97 2.65
C ASN A 34 7.05 7.87 2.17
N ASP A 35 7.20 7.45 0.92
CA ASP A 35 6.33 6.45 0.28
C ASP A 35 7.10 5.47 -0.61
N PHE A 36 6.41 4.44 -1.08
CA PHE A 36 6.97 3.39 -1.93
C PHE A 36 7.56 3.93 -3.26
N LEU A 37 6.95 4.95 -3.87
CA LEU A 37 7.48 5.54 -5.09
C LEU A 37 8.80 6.27 -4.84
N GLN A 38 8.97 6.89 -3.67
CA GLN A 38 10.23 7.51 -3.30
C GLN A 38 11.34 6.48 -3.12
N LEU A 39 11.04 5.31 -2.54
CA LEU A 39 11.98 4.18 -2.47
C LEU A 39 12.40 3.73 -3.88
N LEU A 40 11.46 3.59 -4.81
CA LEU A 40 11.76 3.24 -6.20
C LEU A 40 12.62 4.31 -6.90
N ILE A 41 12.35 5.60 -6.69
CA ILE A 41 13.17 6.69 -7.24
C ILE A 41 14.61 6.63 -6.71
N LYS A 42 14.80 6.37 -5.40
CA LYS A 42 16.14 6.20 -4.82
C LYS A 42 16.87 5.02 -5.48
N MET A 43 16.19 3.88 -5.65
CA MET A 43 16.76 2.71 -6.33
C MET A 43 17.09 3.00 -7.80
N MET A 44 16.27 3.78 -8.52
CA MET A 44 16.57 4.20 -9.89
C MET A 44 17.83 5.07 -9.97
N LYS A 45 18.04 5.93 -8.97
CA LYS A 45 19.25 6.78 -8.85
C LYS A 45 20.48 6.00 -8.35
N GLY A 46 20.30 4.77 -7.87
CA GLY A 46 21.36 3.99 -7.23
C GLY A 46 21.78 4.56 -5.88
N GLU A 47 20.86 5.23 -5.20
CA GLU A 47 21.05 5.73 -3.84
C GLU A 47 20.83 4.60 -2.83
N SER A 48 21.61 4.59 -1.76
CA SER A 48 21.39 3.66 -0.64
C SER A 48 20.03 3.92 0.01
N LEU A 49 19.31 2.85 0.36
CA LEU A 49 18.07 2.95 1.13
C LEU A 49 18.32 3.14 2.61
N GLU A 50 19.53 2.79 3.08
CA GLU A 50 19.97 2.96 4.46
C GLU A 50 20.92 4.15 4.57
N GLU A 51 20.79 4.91 5.66
CA GLU A 51 21.67 6.04 6.00
C GLU A 51 23.03 5.57 6.57
N ASP A 52 23.09 4.34 7.09
CA ASP A 52 24.29 3.76 7.70
C ASP A 52 25.26 3.19 6.65
N GLU A 53 26.48 3.72 6.59
CA GLU A 53 27.49 3.29 5.61
C GLU A 53 27.95 1.83 5.78
N ILE A 54 27.69 1.22 6.94
CA ILE A 54 28.17 -0.13 7.30
C ILE A 54 27.33 -1.23 6.62
N ASN A 55 26.06 -0.93 6.31
CA ASN A 55 25.10 -1.87 5.73
C ASN A 55 24.69 -1.46 4.31
N LYS A 56 25.58 -0.83 3.53
CA LYS A 56 25.33 -0.53 2.12
C LYS A 56 25.05 -1.81 1.35
N VAL A 57 23.78 -2.15 1.21
CA VAL A 57 23.31 -3.14 0.26
C VAL A 57 23.43 -2.49 -1.12
N ASP A 58 24.20 -3.13 -2.00
CA ASP A 58 24.34 -2.68 -3.38
C ASP A 58 23.04 -3.08 -4.11
N ILE A 59 22.10 -2.15 -4.18
CA ILE A 59 20.76 -2.40 -4.72
C ILE A 59 20.81 -2.20 -6.25
N PRO A 60 20.27 -3.14 -7.04
CA PRO A 60 20.23 -2.99 -8.50
C PRO A 60 19.54 -1.69 -8.91
N ARG A 61 20.19 -0.94 -9.81
CA ARG A 61 19.60 0.26 -10.40
C ARG A 61 18.41 -0.12 -11.27
N LEU A 62 17.23 0.33 -10.87
CA LEU A 62 16.01 0.08 -11.62
C LEU A 62 15.93 1.04 -12.82
N THR A 63 15.53 0.51 -13.97
CA THR A 63 15.05 1.31 -15.09
C THR A 63 13.63 1.84 -14.81
N MET A 64 13.19 2.87 -15.52
CA MET A 64 11.81 3.38 -15.41
C MET A 64 10.76 2.28 -15.67
N ASN A 65 11.03 1.38 -16.61
CA ASN A 65 10.13 0.26 -16.90
C ASN A 65 10.06 -0.73 -15.73
N GLU A 66 11.19 -1.04 -15.10
CA GLU A 66 11.22 -1.94 -13.93
C GLU A 66 10.55 -1.29 -12.71
N ALA A 67 10.83 -0.01 -12.44
CA ALA A 67 10.16 0.73 -11.38
C ALA A 67 8.63 0.79 -11.60
N SER A 68 8.20 1.05 -12.84
CA SER A 68 6.77 1.02 -13.21
C SER A 68 6.15 -0.37 -13.02
N ALA A 69 6.88 -1.42 -13.39
CA ALA A 69 6.43 -2.80 -13.20
C ALA A 69 6.31 -3.17 -11.71
N GLN A 70 7.28 -2.76 -10.87
CA GLN A 70 7.23 -2.97 -9.42
C GLN A 70 6.06 -2.23 -8.77
N ALA A 71 5.84 -0.96 -9.14
CA ALA A 71 4.69 -0.20 -8.68
C ALA A 71 3.35 -0.85 -9.07
N PHE A 72 3.26 -1.36 -10.31
CA PHE A 72 2.07 -2.06 -10.79
C PHE A 72 1.81 -3.36 -10.01
N ILE A 73 2.83 -4.20 -9.81
CA ILE A 73 2.69 -5.46 -9.06
C ILE A 73 2.30 -5.19 -7.61
N PHE A 74 2.95 -4.22 -6.95
CA PHE A 74 2.62 -3.82 -5.58
C PHE A 74 1.16 -3.39 -5.45
N PHE A 75 0.69 -2.56 -6.39
CA PHE A 75 -0.71 -2.14 -6.43
C PHE A 75 -1.66 -3.33 -6.62
N LEU A 76 -1.42 -4.18 -7.62
CA LEU A 76 -2.30 -5.29 -7.95
C LEU A 76 -2.40 -6.30 -6.80
N ALA A 77 -1.26 -6.74 -6.27
CA ALA A 77 -1.19 -7.73 -5.20
C ALA A 77 -1.88 -7.23 -3.93
N GLY A 78 -1.74 -5.94 -3.61
CA GLY A 78 -2.39 -5.31 -2.46
C GLY A 78 -3.87 -5.02 -2.68
N PHE A 79 -4.28 -4.66 -3.90
CA PHE A 79 -5.64 -4.22 -4.18
C PHE A 79 -6.64 -5.37 -4.21
N GLU A 80 -6.39 -6.41 -5.01
CA GLU A 80 -7.37 -7.48 -5.24
C GLU A 80 -7.64 -8.29 -3.97
N THR A 81 -6.58 -8.66 -3.25
CA THR A 81 -6.67 -9.42 -1.99
C THR A 81 -7.37 -8.61 -0.89
N THR A 82 -6.93 -7.37 -0.65
CA THR A 82 -7.50 -6.52 0.40
C THR A 82 -8.95 -6.12 0.10
N SER A 83 -9.27 -5.74 -1.14
CA SER A 83 -10.64 -5.35 -1.51
C SER A 83 -11.62 -6.52 -1.36
N THR A 84 -11.21 -7.73 -1.74
CA THR A 84 -12.01 -8.95 -1.55
C THR A 84 -12.23 -9.24 -0.07
N SER A 85 -11.17 -9.25 0.75
CA SER A 85 -11.27 -9.49 2.19
C SER A 85 -12.13 -8.46 2.92
N LEU A 86 -12.02 -7.18 2.54
CA LEU A 86 -12.88 -6.12 3.08
C LEU A 86 -14.33 -6.29 2.63
N GLY A 87 -14.55 -6.70 1.38
CA GLY A 87 -15.89 -6.99 0.85
C GLY A 87 -16.61 -8.06 1.66
N PHE A 88 -15.94 -9.19 1.93
CA PHE A 88 -16.50 -10.26 2.77
C PHE A 88 -16.66 -9.82 4.23
N THR A 89 -15.66 -9.17 4.82
CA THR A 89 -15.76 -8.62 6.18
C THR A 89 -17.00 -7.73 6.34
N MET A 90 -17.21 -6.80 5.41
CA MET A 90 -18.36 -5.89 5.45
C MET A 90 -19.69 -6.61 5.25
N LEU A 91 -19.73 -7.65 4.42
CA LEU A 91 -20.91 -8.49 4.23
C LEU A 91 -21.27 -9.23 5.53
N GLU A 92 -20.30 -9.90 6.16
CA GLU A 92 -20.48 -10.63 7.42
C GLU A 92 -20.95 -9.69 8.55
N LEU A 93 -20.37 -8.49 8.64
CA LEU A 93 -20.82 -7.47 9.59
C LEU A 93 -22.26 -7.02 9.33
N ALA A 94 -22.65 -6.84 8.06
CA ALA A 94 -24.00 -6.41 7.72
C ALA A 94 -25.07 -7.46 8.10
N ILE A 95 -24.76 -8.75 8.00
CA ILE A 95 -25.67 -9.84 8.37
C ILE A 95 -25.66 -10.13 9.88
N HIS A 96 -24.56 -9.84 10.58
CA HIS A 96 -24.38 -10.06 12.02
C HIS A 96 -24.31 -8.74 12.81
N GLN A 97 -25.48 -8.11 12.99
CA GLN A 97 -25.61 -6.80 13.63
C GLN A 97 -25.07 -6.74 15.07
N ASP A 98 -25.15 -7.83 15.82
CA ASP A 98 -24.59 -7.95 17.17
C ASP A 98 -23.05 -7.90 17.17
N ILE A 99 -22.41 -8.58 16.20
CA ILE A 99 -20.97 -8.53 15.97
C ILE A 99 -20.57 -7.12 15.52
N GLN A 100 -21.33 -6.53 14.60
CA GLN A 100 -21.08 -5.17 14.10
C GLN A 100 -21.15 -4.11 15.20
N GLU A 101 -22.17 -4.14 16.05
CA GLU A 101 -22.29 -3.17 17.15
C GLU A 101 -21.13 -3.32 18.15
N LYS A 102 -20.71 -4.56 18.43
CA LYS A 102 -19.55 -4.81 19.30
C LYS A 102 -18.25 -4.30 18.68
N ALA A 103 -18.01 -4.53 17.40
CA ALA A 103 -16.85 -4.02 16.67
C ALA A 103 -16.84 -2.48 16.61
N ARG A 104 -17.99 -1.88 16.33
CA ARG A 104 -18.17 -0.43 16.35
C ARG A 104 -17.90 0.15 17.75
N GLY A 105 -18.39 -0.52 18.79
CA GLY A 105 -18.13 -0.14 20.17
C GLY A 105 -16.65 -0.18 20.54
N GLU A 106 -15.88 -1.15 20.02
CA GLU A 106 -14.42 -1.18 20.16
C GLU A 106 -13.77 0.03 19.48
N VAL A 107 -14.12 0.30 18.22
CA VAL A 107 -13.59 1.45 17.47
C VAL A 107 -13.88 2.78 18.18
N VAL A 108 -15.10 2.96 18.69
CA VAL A 108 -15.47 4.18 19.42
C VAL A 108 -14.64 4.34 20.69
N LYS A 109 -14.46 3.26 21.48
CA LYS A 109 -13.65 3.30 22.71
C LYS A 109 -12.18 3.60 22.42
N ALA A 110 -11.62 3.02 21.36
CA ALA A 110 -10.25 3.31 20.94
C ALA A 110 -10.12 4.79 20.56
N LEU A 111 -11.05 5.32 19.74
CA LEU A 111 -11.04 6.74 19.38
C LEU A 111 -11.17 7.65 20.60
N GLU A 112 -12.05 7.35 21.55
CA GLU A 112 -12.17 8.13 22.80
C GLU A 112 -10.86 8.14 23.61
N LYS A 113 -10.15 7.02 23.65
CA LYS A 113 -8.85 6.88 24.33
C LYS A 113 -7.72 7.67 23.65
N PHE A 114 -7.79 7.85 22.33
CA PHE A 114 -6.75 8.52 21.53
C PHE A 114 -7.20 9.89 20.97
N ASP A 115 -7.97 10.65 21.74
CA ASP A 115 -8.41 12.03 21.42
C ASP A 115 -9.16 12.15 20.08
N GLY A 116 -9.92 11.13 19.71
CA GLY A 116 -10.65 11.05 18.45
C GLY A 116 -9.78 10.86 17.21
N LYS A 117 -8.48 10.57 17.38
CA LYS A 117 -7.53 10.41 16.26
C LYS A 117 -7.35 8.95 15.90
N ILE A 118 -7.37 8.67 14.61
CA ILE A 118 -6.92 7.39 14.05
C ILE A 118 -5.38 7.44 14.02
N SER A 119 -4.76 7.18 15.17
CA SER A 119 -3.31 7.05 15.30
C SER A 119 -2.86 5.60 15.09
N HIS A 120 -1.56 5.38 14.94
CA HIS A 120 -0.99 4.02 14.93
C HIS A 120 -1.38 3.24 16.19
N ASP A 121 -1.28 3.86 17.36
CA ASP A 121 -1.64 3.24 18.63
C ASP A 121 -3.15 2.95 18.72
N ALA A 122 -3.99 3.82 18.14
CA ALA A 122 -5.43 3.57 18.06
C ALA A 122 -5.77 2.35 17.20
N ILE A 123 -5.05 2.14 16.09
CA ILE A 123 -5.25 0.96 15.22
C ILE A 123 -4.83 -0.32 15.94
N LEU A 124 -3.74 -0.29 16.72
CA LEU A 124 -3.27 -1.44 17.51
C LEU A 124 -4.21 -1.79 18.67
N ASP A 125 -5.08 -0.86 19.08
CA ASP A 125 -6.06 -1.05 20.16
C ASP A 125 -7.42 -1.57 19.65
N LEU A 126 -7.43 -2.27 18.51
CA LEU A 126 -8.63 -2.86 17.89
C LEU A 126 -8.55 -4.40 17.74
N PRO A 127 -8.30 -5.16 18.83
CA PRO A 127 -8.11 -6.61 18.73
C PRO A 127 -9.36 -7.36 18.23
N TYR A 128 -10.57 -6.89 18.54
CA TYR A 128 -11.80 -7.53 18.07
C TYR A 128 -12.04 -7.28 16.58
N VAL A 129 -11.79 -6.07 16.08
CA VAL A 129 -11.81 -5.80 14.63
C VAL A 129 -10.76 -6.65 13.90
N GLU A 130 -9.56 -6.80 14.47
CA GLU A 130 -8.53 -7.68 13.91
C GLU A 130 -9.01 -9.15 13.82
N MET A 131 -9.66 -9.66 14.88
CA MET A 131 -10.23 -11.02 14.86
C MET A 131 -11.26 -11.19 13.73
N ILE A 132 -12.14 -10.21 13.52
CA ILE A 132 -13.15 -10.25 12.45
C ILE A 132 -12.47 -10.29 11.07
N ILE A 133 -11.48 -9.43 10.83
CA ILE A 133 -10.75 -9.40 9.55
C ILE A 133 -10.02 -10.73 9.30
N LEU A 134 -9.47 -11.35 10.35
CA LEU A 134 -8.76 -12.62 10.26
C LEU A 134 -9.68 -13.85 10.25
N GLY A 135 -10.99 -13.67 10.45
CA GLY A 135 -11.95 -14.77 10.55
C GLY A 135 -11.69 -15.71 11.73
N LYS A 136 -11.25 -15.17 12.87
CA LYS A 136 -10.88 -15.92 14.10
C LYS A 136 -11.87 -15.75 15.24
#